data_AF-A0A258CDU3-F1
#
_entry.id   AF-A0A258CDU3-F1
#
_cell.length_a   1.000
_cell.length_b   1.000
_cell.length_c   1.000
_cell.angle_alpha   90.00
_cell.angle_beta   90.00
_cell.angle_gamma   90.00
#
_symmetry.space_group_name_H-M   'P 1'
#
loop_
_entity.id
_entity.type
_entity.pdbx_description
1 polymer ?
#
loop_
_entity_poly.entity_id
_entity_poly.type
_entity_poly.pdbx_seq_one_letter_code
_entity_poly.pdbx_strand_id
1 'polypeptide(L)'
;MATNFFQQQDLARRNTKVLILLFALAVLALIVLTNLLVMVSFSLFQGAPLQLPWEVISSISLVVIAVVGLAIMAKWQRLKLGGRTIAEALGGNRVSPSAQDPLQRRLLNVVEEMALAANLPVPPVYLLPEKGINAFAAGYSPADAVIGVTQGALEQLSRDELQG
;
A
#
# COMPACT_ATOMS: atom_id res chain seq x y z
N MET A 1 18.38 6.53 21.44
CA MET A 1 17.45 6.94 20.36
C MET A 1 16.65 5.80 19.71
N ALA A 2 16.84 4.51 20.07
CA ALA A 2 16.06 3.40 19.49
C ALA A 2 14.67 3.16 20.15
N THR A 3 14.38 3.78 21.30
CA THR A 3 13.15 3.56 22.06
C THR A 3 11.88 4.10 21.37
N ASN A 4 12.01 5.08 20.47
CA ASN A 4 10.87 5.72 19.81
C ASN A 4 10.32 4.89 18.64
N PHE A 5 11.18 4.17 17.90
CA PHE A 5 10.77 3.37 16.73
C PHE A 5 9.88 2.18 17.10
N PHE A 6 10.25 1.44 18.15
CA PHE A 6 9.46 0.29 18.62
C PHE A 6 8.09 0.72 19.18
N GLN A 7 8.03 1.85 19.89
CA GLN A 7 6.76 2.41 20.37
C GLN A 7 5.85 2.82 19.21
N GLN A 8 6.39 3.42 18.14
CA GLN A 8 5.60 3.75 16.96
C GLN A 8 5.11 2.51 16.21
N GLN A 9 5.88 1.42 16.16
CA GLN A 9 5.40 0.15 15.60
C GLN A 9 4.24 -0.44 16.39
N ASP A 10 4.29 -0.40 17.72
CA ASP A 10 3.21 -0.93 18.57
C ASP A 10 1.94 -0.07 18.49
N LEU A 11 2.09 1.26 18.40
CA LEU A 11 0.97 2.17 18.14
C LEU A 11 0.32 1.90 16.78
N ALA A 12 1.12 1.69 15.73
CA ALA A 12 0.62 1.35 14.40
C ALA A 12 -0.17 0.03 14.44
N ARG A 13 0.38 -1.03 15.07
CA ARG A 13 -0.30 -2.33 15.21
C ARG A 13 -1.61 -2.23 15.97
N ARG A 14 -1.65 -1.46 17.05
CA ARG A 14 -2.87 -1.24 17.86
C ARG A 14 -3.94 -0.52 17.04
N ASN A 15 -3.57 0.53 16.32
CA ASN A 15 -4.50 1.28 15.47
C ASN A 15 -5.03 0.42 14.32
N THR A 16 -4.20 -0.43 13.71
CA THR A 16 -4.66 -1.38 12.69
C THR A 16 -5.73 -2.34 13.22
N LYS A 17 -5.54 -2.90 14.43
CA LYS A 17 -6.54 -3.79 15.05
C LYS A 17 -7.87 -3.08 15.31
N VAL A 18 -7.82 -1.84 15.83
CA VAL A 18 -9.02 -1.02 16.06
C VAL A 18 -9.73 -0.73 14.74
N LEU A 19 -9.01 -0.34 13.69
CA LEU A 19 -9.58 -0.09 12.36
C LEU A 19 -10.25 -1.34 11.78
N ILE A 20 -9.63 -2.51 11.91
CA ILE A 20 -10.22 -3.78 11.45
C ILE A 20 -11.53 -4.09 12.20
N LEU A 21 -11.54 -3.89 13.52
CA LEU A 21 -12.73 -4.11 14.34
C LEU A 21 -13.86 -3.13 13.96
N LEU A 22 -13.55 -1.84 13.83
CA LEU A 22 -14.52 -0.83 13.39
C LEU A 22 -15.06 -1.12 11.99
N PHE A 23 -14.21 -1.57 11.07
CA PHE A 23 -14.61 -1.96 9.73
C PHE A 23 -15.55 -3.18 9.74
N ALA A 24 -15.22 -4.22 10.51
CA ALA A 24 -16.09 -5.39 10.66
C ALA A 24 -17.46 -5.02 11.25
N LEU A 25 -17.47 -4.15 12.27
CA LEU A 25 -18.71 -3.63 12.85
C LEU A 25 -19.51 -2.83 11.82
N ALA A 26 -18.87 -1.97 11.03
CA ALA A 26 -19.54 -1.21 9.97
C ALA A 26 -20.15 -2.12 8.88
N VAL A 27 -19.47 -3.20 8.49
CA VAL A 27 -20.01 -4.19 7.52
C VAL A 27 -21.22 -4.93 8.11
N LEU A 28 -21.14 -5.35 9.38
CA LEU A 28 -22.28 -5.97 10.06
C LEU A 28 -23.48 -5.01 10.16
N ALA A 29 -23.23 -3.76 10.53
CA ALA A 29 -24.25 -2.72 10.59
C ALA A 29 -24.88 -2.48 9.21
N LEU A 30 -24.08 -2.47 8.14
CA LEU A 30 -24.57 -2.36 6.77
C LEU A 30 -25.50 -3.53 6.40
N ILE A 31 -25.11 -4.77 6.71
CA ILE A 31 -25.94 -5.96 6.45
C ILE A 31 -27.27 -5.89 7.22
N VAL A 32 -27.22 -5.50 8.50
CA VAL A 32 -28.44 -5.35 9.31
C VAL A 32 -29.34 -4.25 8.73
N LEU A 33 -28.77 -3.11 8.36
CA LEU A 33 -29.52 -1.97 7.83
C LEU A 33 -30.16 -2.27 6.48
N THR A 34 -29.45 -2.96 5.56
CA THR A 34 -30.02 -3.33 4.26
C THR A 34 -31.16 -4.32 4.40
N ASN A 35 -31.03 -5.31 5.30
CA ASN A 35 -32.13 -6.24 5.59
C ASN A 35 -33.33 -5.54 6.25
N LEU A 36 -33.10 -4.65 7.21
CA LEU A 36 -34.15 -3.84 7.83
C LEU A 36 -34.89 -2.98 6.80
N LEU A 37 -34.15 -2.32 5.90
CA LEU A 37 -34.71 -1.48 4.85
C LEU A 37 -35.61 -2.31 3.93
N VAL A 38 -35.12 -3.46 3.44
CA VAL A 38 -35.93 -4.35 2.59
C VAL A 38 -37.16 -4.86 3.32
N MET A 39 -37.03 -5.23 4.59
CA MET A 39 -38.16 -5.69 5.41
C MET A 39 -39.25 -4.63 5.54
N VAL A 40 -38.87 -3.38 5.84
CA VAL A 40 -39.82 -2.26 5.95
C VAL A 40 -40.44 -1.94 4.58
N SER A 41 -39.64 -1.88 3.51
CA SER A 41 -40.17 -1.65 2.16
C SER A 41 -41.17 -2.73 1.76
N PHE A 42 -40.84 -4.01 1.95
CA PHE A 42 -41.72 -5.12 1.60
C PHE A 42 -43.04 -5.07 2.40
N SER A 43 -42.98 -4.72 3.68
CA SER A 43 -44.16 -4.52 4.52
C SER A 43 -45.04 -3.35 4.04
N LEU A 44 -44.45 -2.22 3.67
CA LEU A 44 -45.18 -1.04 3.20
C LEU A 44 -45.82 -1.24 1.80
N PHE A 45 -45.12 -1.91 0.89
CA PHE A 45 -45.59 -2.06 -0.50
C PHE A 45 -46.53 -3.26 -0.71
N GLN A 46 -46.32 -4.36 0.01
CA GLN A 46 -47.09 -5.60 -0.17
C GLN A 46 -48.00 -5.93 1.01
N GLY A 47 -48.01 -5.10 2.08
CA GLY A 47 -48.78 -5.36 3.29
C GLY A 47 -48.30 -6.59 4.06
N ALA A 48 -47.08 -7.06 3.80
CA ALA A 48 -46.51 -8.24 4.42
C ALA A 48 -46.13 -7.96 5.89
N PRO A 49 -46.11 -8.99 6.75
CA PRO A 49 -45.60 -8.85 8.11
C PRO A 49 -44.13 -8.42 8.11
N LEU A 50 -43.68 -7.80 9.21
CA LEU A 50 -42.28 -7.40 9.45
C LEU A 50 -41.37 -8.61 9.72
N GLN A 51 -41.40 -9.57 8.81
CA GLN A 51 -40.62 -10.80 8.84
C GLN A 51 -40.26 -11.16 7.41
N LEU A 52 -38.96 -11.25 7.13
CA LEU A 52 -38.47 -11.75 5.86
C LEU A 52 -38.20 -13.25 5.97
N PRO A 53 -38.52 -14.04 4.94
CA PRO A 53 -38.04 -15.41 4.84
C PRO A 53 -36.52 -15.46 4.96
N TRP A 54 -35.99 -16.49 5.63
CA TRP A 54 -34.54 -16.64 5.84
C TRP A 54 -33.77 -16.70 4.50
N GLU A 55 -34.42 -17.16 3.43
CA GLU A 55 -33.88 -17.21 2.06
C GLU A 55 -33.62 -15.80 1.47
N VAL A 56 -34.52 -14.85 1.73
CA VAL A 56 -34.35 -13.46 1.29
C VAL A 56 -33.26 -12.79 2.11
N ILE A 57 -33.21 -13.04 3.42
CA ILE A 57 -32.18 -12.50 4.30
C ILE A 57 -30.79 -13.03 3.90
N SER A 58 -30.68 -14.32 3.61
CA SER A 58 -29.40 -14.95 3.26
C SER A 58 -28.90 -14.48 1.89
N SER A 59 -29.79 -14.35 0.89
CA SER A 59 -29.41 -13.83 -0.44
C SER A 59 -28.93 -12.37 -0.39
N ILE A 60 -29.65 -11.48 0.32
CA ILE A 60 -29.22 -10.08 0.49
C ILE A 60 -27.86 -10.02 1.19
N SER A 61 -27.70 -10.76 2.28
CA SER A 61 -26.46 -10.79 3.05
C SER A 61 -25.28 -11.29 2.20
N LEU A 62 -25.50 -12.33 1.39
CA LEU A 62 -24.50 -12.87 0.48
C LEU A 62 -24.09 -11.86 -0.60
N VAL A 63 -25.05 -11.13 -1.17
CA VAL A 63 -24.76 -10.06 -2.15
C VAL A 63 -23.95 -8.94 -1.51
N VAL A 64 -24.32 -8.46 -0.32
CA VAL A 64 -23.58 -7.40 0.37
C VAL A 64 -22.15 -7.86 0.67
N ILE A 65 -21.97 -9.07 1.19
CA ILE A 65 -20.65 -9.64 1.46
C ILE A 65 -19.84 -9.77 0.17
N ALA A 66 -20.44 -10.23 -0.92
CA ALA A 66 -19.76 -10.34 -2.21
C ALA A 66 -19.30 -8.98 -2.74
N VAL A 67 -20.17 -7.95 -2.68
CA VAL A 67 -19.83 -6.59 -3.13
C VAL A 67 -18.71 -5.99 -2.28
N VAL A 68 -18.81 -6.10 -0.95
CA VAL A 68 -17.76 -5.63 -0.03
C VAL A 68 -16.45 -6.40 -0.28
N GLY A 69 -16.52 -7.72 -0.45
CA GLY A 69 -15.37 -8.57 -0.75
C GLY A 69 -14.69 -8.19 -2.07
N LEU A 70 -15.46 -7.95 -3.13
CA LEU A 70 -14.96 -7.47 -4.42
C LEU A 70 -14.32 -6.08 -4.29
N ALA A 71 -14.92 -5.16 -3.53
CA ALA A 71 -14.35 -3.84 -3.29
C ALA A 71 -13.02 -3.90 -2.51
N ILE A 72 -12.95 -4.76 -1.48
CA ILE A 72 -11.70 -5.03 -0.74
C ILE A 72 -10.66 -5.63 -1.70
N MET A 73 -11.03 -6.61 -2.50
CA MET A 73 -10.13 -7.26 -3.47
C MET A 73 -9.60 -6.25 -4.49
N ALA A 74 -10.46 -5.40 -5.05
CA ALA A 74 -10.07 -4.36 -5.98
C ALA A 74 -9.12 -3.34 -5.33
N LYS A 75 -9.40 -2.90 -4.09
CA LYS A 75 -8.46 -2.05 -3.33
C LYS A 75 -7.13 -2.74 -3.08
N TRP A 76 -7.14 -4.03 -2.74
CA TRP A 76 -5.93 -4.79 -2.48
C TRP A 76 -5.07 -4.95 -3.73
N GLN A 77 -5.70 -5.17 -4.90
CA GLN A 77 -4.98 -5.19 -6.18
C GLN A 77 -4.34 -3.85 -6.52
N ARG A 78 -5.01 -2.73 -6.23
CA ARG A 78 -4.46 -1.39 -6.46
C ARG A 78 -3.31 -1.05 -5.52
N LEU A 79 -3.38 -1.52 -4.27
CA LEU A 79 -2.29 -1.34 -3.30
C LEU A 79 -1.07 -2.20 -3.65
N LYS A 80 -1.22 -3.28 -4.42
CA LYS A 80 -0.09 -4.06 -4.95
C LYS A 80 0.67 -3.37 -6.09
N LEU A 81 0.28 -2.17 -6.53
CA LEU A 81 1.15 -1.32 -7.34
C LEU A 81 2.29 -0.84 -6.44
N GLY A 82 3.31 -1.68 -6.30
CA GLY A 82 4.46 -1.49 -5.39
C GLY A 82 5.33 -0.29 -5.76
N GLY A 83 6.50 -0.22 -5.12
CA GLY A 83 7.40 0.95 -5.19
C GLY A 83 7.71 1.43 -6.61
N ARG A 84 7.84 0.49 -7.56
CA ARG A 84 8.09 0.77 -8.98
C ARG A 84 7.09 1.74 -9.60
N THR A 85 5.80 1.61 -9.26
CA THR A 85 4.75 2.49 -9.82
C THR A 85 4.94 3.91 -9.34
N ILE A 86 5.35 4.10 -8.09
CA ILE A 86 5.62 5.42 -7.52
C ILE A 86 6.81 6.06 -8.24
N ALA A 87 7.88 5.29 -8.44
CA ALA A 87 9.06 5.78 -9.16
C ALA A 87 8.74 6.16 -10.61
N GLU A 88 7.98 5.34 -11.33
CA GLU A 88 7.56 5.63 -12.70
C GLU A 88 6.56 6.82 -12.77
N ALA A 89 5.66 6.96 -11.79
CA ALA A 89 4.73 8.09 -11.70
C ALA A 89 5.43 9.43 -11.43
N LEU A 90 6.58 9.41 -10.74
CA LEU A 90 7.44 10.58 -10.55
C LEU A 90 8.38 10.83 -11.75
N GLY A 91 8.21 10.09 -12.85
CA GLY A 91 9.03 10.24 -14.06
C GLY A 91 10.43 9.61 -13.95
N GLY A 92 10.63 8.73 -12.96
CA GLY A 92 11.90 8.02 -12.76
C GLY A 92 12.17 6.98 -13.84
N ASN A 93 13.38 6.99 -14.38
CA ASN A 93 13.87 5.96 -15.31
C ASN A 93 14.70 4.93 -14.55
N ARG A 94 14.43 3.63 -14.78
CA ARG A 94 15.18 2.56 -14.13
C ARG A 94 16.65 2.60 -14.56
N VAL A 95 17.56 2.64 -13.60
CA VAL A 95 19.00 2.55 -13.86
C VAL A 95 19.33 1.11 -14.26
N SER A 96 19.93 0.94 -15.43
CA SER A 96 20.34 -0.38 -15.91
C SER A 96 21.58 -0.86 -15.15
N PRO A 97 21.67 -2.14 -14.73
CA PRO A 97 22.89 -2.70 -14.15
C PRO A 97 24.11 -2.60 -15.09
N SER A 98 23.86 -2.53 -16.40
CA SER A 98 24.90 -2.36 -17.43
C SER A 98 25.09 -0.90 -17.84
N ALA A 99 24.66 0.06 -17.01
CA ALA A 99 24.87 1.49 -17.27
C ALA A 99 26.36 1.74 -17.56
N GLN A 100 26.65 2.48 -18.63
CA GLN A 100 28.02 2.85 -18.99
C GLN A 100 28.52 4.06 -18.20
N ASP A 101 27.58 4.85 -17.67
CA ASP A 101 27.85 6.04 -16.88
C ASP A 101 28.47 5.67 -15.52
N PRO A 102 29.69 6.17 -15.20
CA PRO A 102 30.35 5.95 -13.92
C PRO A 102 29.52 6.38 -12.71
N LEU A 103 28.74 7.47 -12.82
CA LEU A 103 27.93 7.97 -11.71
C LEU A 103 26.82 6.98 -11.37
N GLN A 104 26.10 6.50 -12.38
CA GLN A 104 25.05 5.49 -12.21
C GLN A 104 25.58 4.18 -11.63
N ARG A 105 26.78 3.73 -12.07
CA ARG A 105 27.44 2.56 -11.48
C ARG A 105 27.77 2.78 -10.01
N ARG A 106 28.31 3.94 -9.66
CA ARG A 106 28.60 4.28 -8.26
C ARG A 106 27.34 4.24 -7.41
N LEU A 107 26.22 4.78 -7.89
CA LEU A 107 24.94 4.72 -7.19
C LEU A 107 24.46 3.27 -6.99
N LEU A 108 24.52 2.44 -8.04
CA LEU A 108 24.14 1.03 -7.93
C LEU A 108 25.02 0.28 -6.91
N ASN A 109 26.33 0.49 -6.94
CA ASN A 109 27.25 -0.12 -5.98
C ASN A 109 26.93 0.32 -4.55
N VAL A 110 26.66 1.61 -4.33
CA VAL A 110 26.27 2.13 -3.01
C VAL A 110 24.99 1.45 -2.52
N VAL A 111 23.95 1.37 -3.35
CA VAL A 111 22.68 0.72 -2.97
C VAL A 111 22.88 -0.77 -2.71
N GLU A 112 23.69 -1.45 -3.52
CA GLU A 112 24.02 -2.87 -3.35
C GLU A 112 24.79 -3.13 -2.05
N GLU A 113 25.82 -2.36 -1.75
CA GLU A 113 26.59 -2.44 -0.50
C GLU A 113 25.68 -2.26 0.73
N MET A 114 24.79 -1.26 0.68
CA MET A 114 23.85 -0.99 1.79
C MET A 114 22.80 -2.11 1.94
N ALA A 115 22.28 -2.64 0.84
CA ALA A 115 21.35 -3.76 0.87
C ALA A 115 22.00 -5.04 1.42
N LEU A 116 23.22 -5.34 0.99
CA LEU A 116 24.01 -6.48 1.49
C LEU A 116 24.32 -6.33 2.98
N ALA A 117 24.77 -5.16 3.41
CA ALA A 117 25.05 -4.88 4.83
C ALA A 117 23.78 -5.01 5.70
N ALA A 118 22.62 -4.64 5.17
CA ALA A 118 21.33 -4.79 5.82
C ALA A 118 20.72 -6.20 5.70
N ASN A 119 21.37 -7.13 4.98
CA ASN A 119 20.84 -8.46 4.64
C ASN A 119 19.45 -8.40 3.97
N LEU A 120 19.28 -7.44 3.06
CA LEU A 120 18.07 -7.23 2.26
C LEU A 120 18.33 -7.54 0.78
N PRO A 121 17.31 -7.94 0.00
CA PRO A 121 17.45 -8.03 -1.45
C PRO A 121 17.79 -6.65 -2.03
N VAL A 122 18.68 -6.60 -3.02
CA VAL A 122 19.08 -5.34 -3.67
C VAL A 122 17.86 -4.73 -4.40
N PRO A 123 17.36 -3.56 -3.98
CA PRO A 123 16.18 -2.96 -4.58
C PRO A 123 16.52 -2.35 -5.95
N PRO A 124 15.59 -2.35 -6.92
CA PRO A 124 15.75 -1.60 -8.16
C PRO A 124 15.92 -0.10 -7.90
N VAL A 125 16.84 0.53 -8.64
CA VAL A 125 17.13 1.97 -8.54
C VAL A 125 16.55 2.72 -9.73
N TYR A 126 15.92 3.86 -9.47
CA TYR A 126 15.34 4.75 -10.45
C TYR A 126 16.00 6.13 -10.36
N LEU A 127 16.33 6.72 -11.51
CA LEU A 127 16.88 8.05 -11.64
C LEU A 127 15.77 9.02 -12.04
N LEU A 128 15.53 10.04 -11.22
CA LEU A 128 14.52 11.07 -11.46
C LEU A 128 15.17 12.28 -12.16
N PRO A 129 14.54 12.86 -13.21
CA PRO A 129 15.06 13.99 -13.96
C PRO A 129 14.88 15.34 -13.22
N GLU A 130 15.29 15.38 -11.96
CA GLU A 130 15.21 16.58 -11.10
C GLU A 130 16.61 17.03 -10.68
N LYS A 131 16.86 18.34 -10.69
CA LYS A 131 18.16 18.94 -10.33
C LYS A 131 18.37 19.17 -8.83
N GLY A 132 17.31 19.07 -8.03
CA GLY A 132 17.40 19.11 -6.57
C GLY A 132 18.08 17.87 -6.02
N ILE A 133 18.59 17.93 -4.79
CA ILE A 133 19.16 16.79 -4.08
C ILE A 133 18.04 16.12 -3.29
N ASN A 134 17.50 15.01 -3.79
CA ASN A 134 16.46 14.23 -3.12
C ASN A 134 16.66 12.73 -3.39
N ALA A 135 16.17 11.91 -2.47
CA ALA A 135 16.03 10.48 -2.64
C ALA A 135 14.80 9.98 -1.86
N PHE A 136 14.23 8.85 -2.28
CA PHE A 136 13.15 8.17 -1.55
C PHE A 136 13.26 6.66 -1.68
N ALA A 137 12.66 5.95 -0.72
CA ALA A 137 12.44 4.51 -0.79
C ALA A 137 10.94 4.24 -0.76
N ALA A 138 10.45 3.37 -1.65
CA ALA A 138 9.04 3.04 -1.74
C ALA A 138 8.83 1.53 -1.92
N GLY A 139 7.84 0.95 -1.24
CA GLY A 139 7.53 -0.49 -1.28
C GLY A 139 6.80 -0.92 0.00
N TYR A 140 6.07 -2.03 -0.02
CA TYR A 140 5.36 -2.55 1.16
C TYR A 140 6.22 -3.50 1.99
N SER A 141 7.21 -4.11 1.37
CA SER A 141 8.15 -5.06 1.93
C SER A 141 9.52 -4.86 1.28
N PRO A 142 10.61 -5.40 1.87
CA PRO A 142 11.92 -5.32 1.23
C PRO A 142 11.97 -5.97 -0.16
N ALA A 143 11.11 -6.96 -0.45
CA ALA A 143 11.09 -7.67 -1.72
C ALA A 143 10.49 -6.85 -2.89
N ASP A 144 9.66 -5.84 -2.61
CA ASP A 144 9.06 -4.93 -3.60
C ASP A 144 9.54 -3.48 -3.44
N ALA A 145 10.56 -3.27 -2.61
CA ALA A 145 11.16 -1.97 -2.38
C ALA A 145 11.90 -1.49 -3.64
N VAL A 146 11.81 -0.19 -3.93
CA VAL A 146 12.61 0.53 -4.92
C VAL A 146 13.22 1.77 -4.29
N ILE A 147 14.35 2.20 -4.83
CA ILE A 147 15.02 3.44 -4.45
C ILE A 147 14.95 4.42 -5.63
N GLY A 148 14.42 5.61 -5.39
CA GLY A 148 14.44 6.72 -6.33
C GLY A 148 15.48 7.74 -5.91
N VAL A 149 16.38 8.13 -6.81
CA VAL A 149 17.39 9.17 -6.57
C VAL A 149 17.28 10.22 -7.68
N THR A 150 17.36 11.49 -7.34
CA THR A 150 17.35 12.56 -8.35
C THR A 150 18.69 12.69 -9.05
N GLN A 151 18.67 13.20 -10.27
CA GLN A 151 19.89 13.52 -11.01
C GLN A 151 20.78 14.53 -10.25
N GLY A 152 20.17 15.52 -9.59
CA GLY A 152 20.89 16.45 -8.72
C GLY A 152 21.64 15.77 -7.58
N ALA A 153 21.03 14.81 -6.89
CA ALA A 153 21.70 14.04 -5.85
C ALA A 153 22.85 13.19 -6.42
N LEU A 154 22.64 12.56 -7.57
CA LEU A 154 23.66 11.74 -8.22
C LEU A 154 24.91 12.53 -8.65
N GLU A 155 24.71 13.75 -9.15
CA GLU A 155 25.78 14.60 -9.67
C GLU A 155 26.49 15.41 -8.57
N GLN A 156 25.76 15.85 -7.53
CA GLN A 156 26.28 16.78 -6.53
C GLN A 156 26.82 16.09 -5.28
N LEU A 157 26.29 14.92 -4.91
CA LEU A 157 26.74 14.22 -3.70
C LEU A 157 27.97 13.36 -3.97
N SER A 158 28.86 13.30 -2.98
CA SER A 158 29.99 12.37 -2.92
C SER A 158 29.55 10.94 -2.52
N ARG A 159 30.46 9.97 -2.59
CA ARG A 159 30.09 8.55 -2.43
C ARG A 159 29.56 8.28 -1.04
N ASP A 160 30.23 8.87 -0.07
CA ASP A 160 29.93 8.71 1.34
C ASP A 160 28.64 9.47 1.70
N GLU A 161 28.38 10.62 1.05
CA GLU A 161 27.11 11.35 1.20
C GLU A 161 25.92 10.63 0.57
N LEU A 162 26.12 9.82 -0.48
CA LEU A 162 25.06 8.95 -1.01
C LEU A 162 24.80 7.72 -0.11
N GLN A 163 25.75 7.37 0.77
CA GLN A 163 25.63 6.25 1.73
C GLN A 163 24.99 6.67 3.06
N GLY A 164 25.18 7.93 3.46
CA GLY A 164 24.67 8.50 4.72
C GLY A 164 23.17 8.71 4.74
#